data_AF-A0A1Q7H171-F1
#
_entry.id   AF-A0A1Q7H171-F1
#
_cell.length_a   1.000
_cell.length_b   1.000
_cell.length_c   1.000
_cell.angle_alpha   90.00
_cell.angle_beta   90.00
_cell.angle_gamma   90.00
#
_symmetry.space_group_name_H-M   'P 1'
#
loop_
_entity.id
_entity.type
_entity.pdbx_description
1 polymer ?
#
loop_
_entity_poly.entity_id
_entity_poly.type
_entity_poly.pdbx_seq_one_letter_code
_entity_poly.pdbx_strand_id
1 'polypeptide(L)'
;MTGPSFDLVAGWAAQGVPLKVAFKGIDRYFERYYAKGPRRRPVKIDFCEADVLDVFDQWRRATGVTAVRDGLKSVPYRSSGVDSIAEESVAEESVGDGLQAVPERAAKRSLRAHLERVVTRMTSARASGATGEPFDALIDRVSRELETARSDPRGLRGEARRAAIERLTALDGELLEQARGMLDEGARAAMVREADEELSPFRAGMPPDAFTRARHAAVDRLVRERFNLPTISFT
;
A
#
# COMPACT_ATOMS: atom_id res chain seq x y z
N MET A 1 18.03 -27.98 -11.03
CA MET A 1 18.10 -26.54 -11.38
C MET A 1 16.69 -26.02 -11.42
N THR A 2 16.35 -25.05 -10.57
CA THR A 2 15.08 -24.33 -10.62
C THR A 2 15.11 -23.34 -11.78
N GLY A 3 13.93 -22.99 -12.31
CA GLY A 3 13.82 -22.04 -13.43
C GLY A 3 13.81 -20.57 -12.97
N PRO A 4 13.99 -19.60 -13.88
CA PRO A 4 14.09 -18.17 -13.56
C PRO A 4 12.91 -17.63 -12.71
N SER A 5 11.69 -18.07 -13.03
CA SER A 5 10.50 -17.66 -12.28
C SER A 5 10.49 -18.16 -10.83
N PHE A 6 11.11 -19.31 -10.54
CA PHE A 6 11.27 -19.78 -9.18
C PHE A 6 12.32 -18.95 -8.43
N ASP A 7 13.43 -18.63 -9.08
CA ASP A 7 14.51 -17.85 -8.49
C ASP A 7 14.04 -16.42 -8.14
N LEU A 8 13.14 -15.86 -8.95
CA LEU A 8 12.46 -14.59 -8.69
C LEU A 8 11.57 -14.65 -7.44
N VAL A 9 10.73 -15.68 -7.29
CA VAL A 9 9.88 -15.87 -6.09
C VAL A 9 10.74 -16.15 -4.85
N ALA A 10 11.80 -16.95 -4.99
CA ALA A 10 12.78 -17.18 -3.93
C ALA A 10 13.50 -15.89 -3.51
N GLY A 11 13.75 -14.98 -4.48
CA GLY A 11 14.27 -13.64 -4.23
C GLY A 11 13.36 -12.81 -3.33
N TRP A 12 12.04 -12.82 -3.56
CA TRP A 12 11.09 -12.13 -2.68
C TRP A 12 11.11 -12.70 -1.26
N ALA A 13 11.15 -14.01 -1.11
CA ALA A 13 11.25 -14.67 0.19
C ALA A 13 12.55 -14.29 0.91
N ALA A 14 13.68 -14.27 0.19
CA ALA A 14 14.98 -13.85 0.73
C ALA A 14 15.01 -12.38 1.15
N GLN A 15 14.22 -11.52 0.50
CA GLN A 15 14.02 -10.12 0.90
C GLN A 15 13.05 -9.95 2.09
N GLY A 16 12.41 -11.04 2.54
CA GLY A 16 11.47 -11.04 3.64
C GLY A 16 10.05 -10.60 3.25
N VAL A 17 9.69 -10.63 1.97
CA VAL A 17 8.33 -10.28 1.52
C VAL A 17 7.32 -11.28 2.11
N PRO A 18 6.35 -10.85 2.93
CA PRO A 18 5.33 -11.77 3.45
C PRO A 18 4.46 -12.34 2.31
N LEU A 19 4.06 -13.61 2.42
CA LEU A 19 3.33 -14.29 1.35
C LEU A 19 2.02 -13.56 0.95
N LYS A 20 1.27 -13.04 1.93
CA LYS A 20 0.04 -12.26 1.68
C LYS A 20 0.31 -10.95 0.95
N VAL A 21 1.45 -10.32 1.21
CA VAL A 21 1.91 -9.11 0.52
C VAL A 21 2.28 -9.43 -0.94
N ALA A 22 2.95 -10.56 -1.18
CA ALA A 22 3.24 -11.03 -2.53
C ALA A 22 1.96 -11.35 -3.32
N PHE A 23 1.01 -12.09 -2.74
CA PHE A 23 -0.29 -12.35 -3.37
C PHE A 23 -1.04 -11.07 -3.71
N LYS A 24 -1.10 -10.10 -2.79
CA LYS A 24 -1.73 -8.80 -3.04
C LYS A 24 -1.09 -8.03 -4.20
N GLY A 25 0.24 -8.11 -4.36
CA GLY A 25 0.94 -7.54 -5.52
C GLY A 25 0.56 -8.24 -6.83
N ILE A 26 0.49 -9.57 -6.81
CA ILE A 26 0.08 -10.38 -7.97
C ILE A 26 -1.37 -10.04 -8.37
N ASP A 27 -2.29 -9.98 -7.41
CA ASP A 27 -3.68 -9.64 -7.65
C ASP A 27 -3.82 -8.25 -8.27
N ARG A 28 -3.09 -7.25 -7.75
CA ARG A 28 -3.05 -5.89 -8.31
C ARG A 28 -2.58 -5.86 -9.76
N TYR A 29 -1.58 -6.68 -10.11
CA TYR A 29 -1.15 -6.82 -11.50
C TYR A 29 -2.26 -7.46 -12.35
N PHE A 30 -2.88 -8.54 -11.85
CA PHE A 30 -3.95 -9.26 -12.54
C PHE A 30 -5.15 -8.37 -12.82
N GLU A 31 -5.64 -7.62 -11.83
CA GLU A 31 -6.72 -6.65 -11.97
C GLU A 31 -6.43 -5.67 -13.12
N ARG A 32 -5.22 -5.08 -13.14
CA ARG A 32 -4.82 -4.14 -14.19
C ARG A 32 -4.69 -4.81 -15.56
N TYR A 33 -4.16 -6.02 -15.61
CA TYR A 33 -3.95 -6.76 -16.86
C TYR A 33 -5.27 -7.18 -17.50
N TYR A 34 -6.23 -7.66 -16.71
CA TYR A 34 -7.54 -8.12 -17.14
C TYR A 34 -8.62 -7.04 -17.17
N ALA A 35 -8.34 -5.80 -16.70
CA ALA A 35 -9.27 -4.67 -16.78
C ALA A 35 -9.76 -4.37 -18.21
N LYS A 36 -8.98 -4.73 -19.24
CA LYS A 36 -9.34 -4.56 -20.66
C LYS A 36 -10.09 -5.76 -21.26
N GLY A 37 -10.52 -6.71 -20.43
CA GLY A 37 -11.22 -7.92 -20.83
C GLY A 37 -10.33 -9.17 -20.84
N PRO A 38 -10.94 -10.36 -21.11
CA PRO A 38 -10.25 -11.64 -21.07
C PRO A 38 -9.14 -11.71 -22.12
N ARG A 39 -7.98 -12.25 -21.73
CA ARG A 39 -6.81 -12.41 -22.61
C ARG A 39 -6.63 -13.88 -22.95
N ARG A 40 -6.15 -14.15 -24.17
CA ARG A 40 -5.90 -15.53 -24.67
C ARG A 40 -4.78 -16.27 -23.92
N ARG A 41 -3.84 -15.56 -23.27
CA ARG A 41 -2.68 -16.16 -22.61
C ARG A 41 -2.66 -15.79 -21.12
N PRO A 42 -2.45 -16.77 -20.22
CA PRO A 42 -2.23 -16.49 -18.80
C PRO A 42 -1.01 -15.60 -18.57
N VAL A 43 -1.09 -14.76 -17.53
CA VAL A 43 0.03 -13.93 -17.05
C VAL A 43 1.12 -14.81 -16.46
N LYS A 44 2.38 -14.48 -16.72
CA LYS A 44 3.55 -15.07 -16.07
C LYS A 44 3.91 -14.29 -14.80
N ILE A 45 4.38 -15.00 -13.78
CA ILE A 45 4.73 -14.41 -12.48
C ILE A 45 5.83 -13.35 -12.59
N ASP A 46 6.71 -13.47 -13.59
CA ASP A 46 7.83 -12.57 -13.84
C ASP A 46 7.36 -11.12 -14.10
N PHE A 47 6.12 -10.93 -14.58
CA PHE A 47 5.55 -9.61 -14.80
C PHE A 47 4.97 -8.96 -13.54
N CYS A 48 4.79 -9.73 -12.46
CA CYS A 48 4.18 -9.24 -11.22
C CYS A 48 5.18 -8.57 -10.27
N GLU A 49 6.50 -8.68 -10.52
CA GLU A 49 7.55 -8.25 -9.60
C GLU A 49 7.42 -6.78 -9.17
N ALA A 50 7.18 -5.87 -10.12
CA ALA A 50 7.04 -4.46 -9.81
C ALA A 50 5.88 -4.18 -8.82
N ASP A 51 4.71 -4.80 -9.03
CA ASP A 51 3.57 -4.63 -8.11
C ASP A 51 3.80 -5.30 -6.76
N VAL A 52 4.50 -6.43 -6.72
CA VAL A 52 4.86 -7.12 -5.47
C VAL A 52 5.78 -6.23 -4.63
N LEU A 53 6.84 -5.68 -5.23
CA LEU A 53 7.77 -4.80 -4.53
C LEU A 53 7.09 -3.49 -4.12
N ASP A 54 6.22 -2.92 -4.95
CA ASP A 54 5.43 -1.74 -4.61
C ASP A 54 4.50 -1.97 -3.40
N VAL A 55 3.84 -3.13 -3.35
CA VAL A 55 2.96 -3.51 -2.24
C VAL A 55 3.77 -3.80 -0.98
N PHE A 56 4.94 -4.42 -1.12
CA PHE A 56 5.87 -4.61 -0.01
C PHE A 56 6.37 -3.29 0.58
N ASP A 57 6.73 -2.34 -0.27
CA ASP A 57 7.13 -1.01 0.15
C ASP A 57 6.00 -0.25 0.88
N GLN A 58 4.75 -0.42 0.42
CA GLN A 58 3.59 0.13 1.13
C GLN A 58 3.39 -0.55 2.49
N TRP A 59 3.51 -1.88 2.54
CA TRP A 59 3.41 -2.65 3.78
C TRP A 59 4.49 -2.22 4.79
N ARG A 60 5.74 -2.07 4.37
CA ARG A 60 6.85 -1.61 5.24
C ARG A 60 6.62 -0.23 5.83
N ARG A 61 6.09 0.71 5.04
CA ARG A 61 5.72 2.04 5.53
C ARG A 61 4.58 1.97 6.54
N ALA A 62 3.60 1.09 6.30
CA ALA A 62 2.47 0.91 7.20
C ALA A 62 2.89 0.25 8.54
N THR A 63 3.77 -0.74 8.50
CA THR A 63 4.23 -1.48 9.70
C THR A 63 5.42 -0.82 10.40
N GLY A 64 6.06 0.17 9.78
CA GLY A 64 7.30 0.76 10.30
C GLY A 64 8.50 -0.18 10.23
N VAL A 65 8.39 -1.30 9.49
CA VAL A 65 9.48 -2.26 9.30
C VAL A 65 10.52 -1.64 8.36
N THR A 66 11.60 -1.13 8.94
CA THR A 66 12.84 -0.88 8.22
C THR A 66 13.65 -2.16 8.27
N ALA A 67 13.92 -2.76 7.10
CA ALA A 67 14.83 -3.89 7.01
C ALA A 67 16.18 -3.42 7.58
N VAL A 68 16.51 -3.94 8.76
CA VAL A 68 17.91 -4.00 9.18
C VAL A 68 18.54 -4.97 8.20
N ARG A 69 19.28 -4.42 7.24
CA ARG A 69 20.12 -5.20 6.33
C ARG A 69 21.14 -5.93 7.19
N ASP A 70 20.84 -7.16 7.56
CA ASP A 70 21.85 -8.06 8.07
C ASP A 70 22.04 -9.21 7.09
N GLY A 71 23.23 -9.23 6.49
CA GLY A 71 23.88 -10.42 5.96
C GLY A 71 23.48 -11.00 4.59
N LEU A 72 22.31 -10.75 4.00
CA LEU A 72 22.00 -11.37 2.69
C LEU A 72 22.52 -10.53 1.51
N LYS A 73 23.60 -11.04 0.91
CA LYS A 73 24.15 -10.61 -0.39
C LYS A 73 22.98 -10.40 -1.36
N SER A 74 22.79 -9.17 -1.85
CA SER A 74 21.92 -8.92 -3.00
C SER A 74 22.42 -9.80 -4.15
N VAL A 75 21.66 -10.83 -4.49
CA VAL A 75 21.89 -11.55 -5.75
C VAL A 75 21.53 -10.55 -6.85
N PRO A 76 22.46 -10.14 -7.72
CA PRO A 76 22.10 -9.31 -8.85
C PRO A 76 21.25 -10.16 -9.79
N TYR A 77 19.93 -9.99 -9.72
CA TYR A 77 19.04 -10.55 -10.72
C TYR A 77 19.25 -9.76 -12.01
N ARG A 78 19.84 -10.43 -13.00
CA ARG A 78 20.00 -9.90 -14.35
C ARG A 78 18.61 -9.94 -14.99
N SER A 79 17.98 -8.78 -15.14
CA SER A 79 16.89 -8.60 -16.10
C SER A 79 17.46 -8.90 -17.49
N SER A 80 17.37 -10.16 -17.91
CA SER A 80 17.79 -10.60 -19.23
C SER A 80 16.55 -10.86 -20.09
N GLY A 81 16.42 -10.05 -21.14
CA GLY A 81 15.80 -10.46 -22.39
C GLY A 81 14.34 -10.06 -22.56
N VAL A 82 14.08 -8.78 -22.79
CA VAL A 82 12.96 -8.42 -23.68
C VAL A 82 13.52 -8.55 -25.09
N ASP A 83 13.25 -9.70 -25.72
CA ASP A 83 13.44 -9.82 -27.16
C ASP A 83 12.41 -8.93 -27.88
N SER A 84 12.97 -8.13 -28.76
CA SER A 84 12.35 -7.17 -29.64
C SER A 84 11.26 -7.79 -30.53
N ILE A 85 10.21 -7.00 -30.78
CA ILE A 85 9.53 -7.04 -32.07
C ILE A 85 9.92 -5.74 -32.78
N ALA A 86 10.72 -5.88 -33.85
CA ALA A 86 11.06 -4.86 -34.84
C ALA A 86 9.78 -4.44 -35.63
N GLU A 87 9.67 -3.35 -36.39
CA GLU A 87 10.54 -2.44 -37.17
C GLU A 87 9.84 -1.04 -37.11
N GLU A 88 10.39 0.14 -37.47
CA GLU A 88 11.29 0.51 -38.56
C GLU A 88 11.82 1.95 -38.32
N SER A 89 12.99 2.23 -38.90
CA SER A 89 13.91 3.37 -38.73
C SER A 89 13.58 4.62 -39.54
N VAL A 90 13.91 5.83 -39.05
CA VAL A 90 14.67 6.86 -39.82
C VAL A 90 15.47 7.80 -38.90
N ALA A 91 16.79 7.86 -39.17
CA ALA A 91 17.81 8.91 -38.99
C ALA A 91 18.02 9.65 -37.64
N GLU A 92 19.25 9.50 -37.15
CA GLU A 92 19.93 10.29 -36.13
C GLU A 92 20.33 11.68 -36.65
N GLU A 93 20.24 12.69 -35.80
CA GLU A 93 21.27 13.72 -35.71
C GLU A 93 21.48 14.10 -34.23
N SER A 94 22.74 13.95 -33.81
CA SER A 94 23.26 14.16 -32.46
C SER A 94 23.34 15.64 -32.10
N VAL A 95 23.06 16.01 -30.85
CA VAL A 95 23.91 16.86 -29.97
C VAL A 95 23.25 16.95 -28.58
N GLY A 96 24.04 16.72 -27.52
CA GLY A 96 23.91 17.51 -26.29
C GLY A 96 23.44 16.78 -25.03
N ASP A 97 24.42 16.43 -24.21
CA ASP A 97 24.48 16.64 -22.74
C ASP A 97 23.16 16.71 -21.94
N GLY A 98 23.06 15.81 -20.96
CA GLY A 98 22.01 15.83 -19.95
C GLY A 98 21.68 14.43 -19.48
N LEU A 99 22.39 13.97 -18.44
CA LEU A 99 21.87 12.95 -17.52
C LEU A 99 20.53 13.46 -16.96
N GLN A 100 19.44 13.22 -17.68
CA GLN A 100 18.10 13.36 -17.14
C GLN A 100 17.89 12.16 -16.23
N ALA A 101 18.23 12.38 -14.96
CA ALA A 101 17.69 11.60 -13.86
C ALA A 101 16.19 11.46 -14.10
N VAL A 102 15.76 10.21 -14.33
CA VAL A 102 14.36 9.81 -14.30
C VAL A 102 13.79 10.42 -13.01
N PRO A 103 12.79 11.30 -13.08
CA PRO A 103 12.31 11.91 -11.86
C PRO A 103 11.50 10.82 -11.16
N GLU A 104 12.11 10.17 -10.17
CA GLU A 104 11.42 9.46 -9.09
C GLU A 104 10.51 10.47 -8.40
N ARG A 105 9.40 10.78 -9.04
CA ARG A 105 8.33 11.59 -8.47
C ARG A 105 7.64 10.69 -7.46
N ALA A 106 8.21 10.66 -6.26
CA ALA A 106 7.40 10.93 -5.08
C ALA A 106 6.69 12.28 -5.30
N ALA A 107 5.68 12.29 -6.17
CA ALA A 107 4.80 13.43 -6.34
C ALA A 107 4.22 13.66 -4.96
N LYS A 108 4.70 14.73 -4.30
CA LYS A 108 4.29 15.14 -2.95
C LYS A 108 2.78 14.99 -2.86
N ARG A 109 2.30 13.99 -2.12
CA ARG A 109 0.86 13.72 -2.01
C ARG A 109 0.24 14.97 -1.42
N SER A 110 -0.51 15.74 -2.20
CA SER A 110 -1.15 16.94 -1.70
C SER A 110 -2.29 16.54 -0.77
N LEU A 111 -2.51 17.33 0.29
CA LEU A 111 -3.62 17.10 1.22
C LEU A 111 -4.94 17.04 0.45
N ARG A 112 -5.18 17.96 -0.48
CA ARG A 112 -6.40 17.98 -1.31
C ARG A 112 -6.62 16.68 -2.09
N ALA A 113 -5.59 16.16 -2.77
CA ALA A 113 -5.71 14.89 -3.48
C ALA A 113 -5.92 13.71 -2.52
N HIS A 114 -5.43 13.79 -1.28
CA HIS A 114 -5.75 12.82 -0.24
C HIS A 114 -7.22 12.90 0.18
N LEU A 115 -7.74 14.08 0.46
CA LEU A 115 -9.15 14.28 0.81
C LEU A 115 -10.08 13.72 -0.28
N GLU A 116 -9.82 14.03 -1.55
CA GLU A 116 -10.61 13.51 -2.69
C GLU A 116 -10.59 11.98 -2.74
N ARG A 117 -9.42 11.35 -2.57
CA ARG A 117 -9.33 9.88 -2.51
C ARG A 117 -10.08 9.27 -1.34
N VAL A 118 -10.03 9.90 -0.17
CA VAL A 118 -10.76 9.44 1.02
C VAL A 118 -12.26 9.51 0.78
N VAL A 119 -12.78 10.63 0.23
CA VAL A 119 -14.20 10.75 -0.14
C VAL A 119 -14.61 9.60 -1.07
N THR A 120 -13.89 9.40 -2.19
CA THR A 120 -14.22 8.35 -3.15
C THR A 120 -14.25 6.97 -2.50
N ARG A 121 -13.23 6.63 -1.68
CA ARG A 121 -13.17 5.33 -0.99
C ARG A 121 -14.27 5.16 0.05
N MET A 122 -14.61 6.20 0.81
CA MET A 122 -15.71 6.16 1.78
C MET A 122 -17.06 5.95 1.10
N THR A 123 -17.30 6.61 -0.04
CA THR A 123 -18.52 6.40 -0.83
C THR A 123 -18.59 4.97 -1.38
N SER A 124 -17.49 4.42 -1.89
CA SER A 124 -17.44 3.02 -2.34
C SER A 124 -17.65 2.03 -1.20
N ALA A 125 -17.04 2.26 -0.03
CA ALA A 125 -17.24 1.42 1.16
C ALA A 125 -18.71 1.40 1.58
N ARG A 126 -19.38 2.57 1.61
CA ARG A 126 -20.81 2.70 1.89
C ARG A 126 -21.68 1.97 0.86
N ALA A 127 -21.39 2.14 -0.42
CA ALA A 127 -22.15 1.50 -1.50
C ALA A 127 -22.01 -0.03 -1.51
N SER A 128 -20.87 -0.55 -1.07
CA SER A 128 -20.62 -2.00 -0.99
C SER A 128 -21.33 -2.68 0.19
N GLY A 129 -21.90 -1.91 1.13
CA GLY A 129 -22.46 -2.44 2.38
C GLY A 129 -21.43 -3.00 3.36
N ALA A 130 -20.13 -2.89 3.05
CA ALA A 130 -19.03 -3.38 3.91
C ALA A 130 -18.96 -2.62 5.25
N THR A 131 -19.37 -1.34 5.24
CA THR A 131 -19.52 -0.50 6.42
C THR A 131 -21.01 -0.37 6.73
N GLY A 132 -21.54 -1.26 7.55
CA GLY A 132 -22.96 -1.23 7.93
C GLY A 132 -23.35 -0.02 8.78
N GLU A 133 -24.61 0.00 9.25
CA GLU A 133 -25.22 1.04 10.09
C GLU A 133 -24.32 1.59 11.22
N PRO A 134 -23.49 0.78 11.92
CA PRO A 134 -22.60 1.32 12.95
C PRO A 134 -21.73 2.48 12.43
N PHE A 135 -21.19 2.36 11.22
CA PHE A 135 -20.24 3.34 10.70
C PHE A 135 -20.91 4.62 10.20
N ASP A 136 -22.21 4.62 9.87
CA ASP A 136 -22.89 5.72 9.17
C ASP A 136 -22.69 7.08 9.86
N ALA A 137 -22.85 7.15 11.18
CA ALA A 137 -22.66 8.38 11.93
C ALA A 137 -21.22 8.92 11.83
N LEU A 138 -20.22 8.03 11.79
CA LEU A 138 -18.83 8.40 11.62
C LEU A 138 -18.51 8.79 10.17
N ILE A 139 -19.06 8.07 9.18
CA ILE A 139 -18.95 8.42 7.77
C ILE A 139 -19.51 9.82 7.51
N ASP A 140 -20.65 10.16 8.12
CA ASP A 140 -21.28 11.47 7.97
C ASP A 140 -20.46 12.58 8.64
N ARG A 141 -19.78 12.30 9.76
CA ARG A 141 -18.84 13.24 10.41
C ARG A 141 -17.60 13.46 9.54
N VAL A 142 -17.01 12.39 9.02
CA VAL A 142 -15.85 12.45 8.10
C VAL A 142 -16.22 13.23 6.85
N SER A 143 -17.36 12.96 6.23
CA SER A 143 -17.82 13.64 5.01
C SER A 143 -18.01 15.15 5.24
N ARG A 144 -18.57 15.55 6.37
CA ARG A 144 -18.72 16.97 6.74
C ARG A 144 -17.38 17.68 6.96
N GLU A 145 -16.43 17.01 7.59
CA GLU A 145 -15.08 17.57 7.77
C GLU A 145 -14.37 17.72 6.42
N LEU A 146 -14.46 16.72 5.55
CA LEU A 146 -13.87 16.74 4.21
C LEU A 146 -14.47 17.86 3.34
N GLU A 147 -15.78 18.09 3.41
CA GLU A 147 -16.43 19.17 2.66
C GLU A 147 -16.06 20.55 3.22
N THR A 148 -15.96 20.68 4.55
CA THR A 148 -15.48 21.91 5.21
C THR A 148 -14.06 22.25 4.78
N ALA A 149 -13.17 21.25 4.78
CA ALA A 149 -11.79 21.37 4.34
C ALA A 149 -11.66 21.74 2.84
N ARG A 150 -12.58 21.30 1.99
CA ARG A 150 -12.62 21.62 0.55
C ARG A 150 -13.22 23.00 0.26
N SER A 151 -14.16 23.45 1.08
CA SER A 151 -14.90 24.70 0.88
C SER A 151 -14.13 25.96 1.28
N ASP A 152 -12.94 25.84 1.90
CA ASP A 152 -12.12 26.99 2.28
C ASP A 152 -11.55 27.70 1.03
N PRO A 153 -12.01 28.92 0.70
CA PRO A 153 -11.61 29.63 -0.51
C PRO A 153 -10.15 30.13 -0.46
N ARG A 154 -9.53 30.20 0.74
CA ARG A 154 -8.11 30.58 0.91
C ARG A 154 -7.16 29.38 0.88
N GLY A 155 -7.73 28.17 0.91
CA GLY A 155 -7.04 26.90 1.01
C GLY A 155 -6.43 26.66 2.40
N LEU A 156 -6.24 25.38 2.75
CA LEU A 156 -5.68 24.99 4.04
C LEU A 156 -4.18 25.32 4.11
N ARG A 157 -3.84 26.33 4.91
CA ARG A 157 -2.45 26.75 5.17
C ARG A 157 -2.21 26.98 6.66
N GLY A 158 -0.94 26.88 7.09
CA GLY A 158 -0.51 27.15 8.46
C GLY A 158 -1.30 26.35 9.51
N GLU A 159 -1.80 27.03 10.54
CA GLU A 159 -2.59 26.44 11.63
C GLU A 159 -3.86 25.75 11.15
N ALA A 160 -4.58 26.31 10.17
CA ALA A 160 -5.80 25.69 9.64
C ALA A 160 -5.50 24.32 9.02
N ARG A 161 -4.36 24.18 8.33
CA ARG A 161 -3.90 22.89 7.79
C ARG A 161 -3.54 21.92 8.92
N ARG A 162 -2.84 22.37 9.95
CA ARG A 162 -2.44 21.54 11.08
C ARG A 162 -3.67 21.02 11.85
N ALA A 163 -4.62 21.90 12.14
CA ALA A 163 -5.86 21.56 12.81
C ALA A 163 -6.73 20.59 11.98
N ALA A 164 -6.78 20.75 10.65
CA ALA A 164 -7.46 19.79 9.78
C ALA A 164 -6.80 18.41 9.81
N ILE A 165 -5.47 18.33 9.77
CA ILE A 165 -4.74 17.05 9.88
C ILE A 165 -4.97 16.38 11.24
N GLU A 166 -4.98 17.16 12.32
CA GLU A 166 -5.25 16.66 13.66
C GLU A 166 -6.68 16.09 13.78
N ARG A 167 -7.69 16.80 13.27
CA ARG A 167 -9.08 16.30 13.23
C ARG A 167 -9.21 15.05 12.37
N LEU A 168 -8.56 14.99 11.20
CA LEU A 168 -8.54 13.79 10.36
C LEU A 168 -7.87 12.61 11.06
N THR A 169 -6.82 12.86 11.86
CA THR A 169 -6.14 11.83 12.65
C THR A 169 -7.03 11.33 13.78
N ALA A 170 -7.76 12.21 14.47
CA ALA A 170 -8.74 11.82 15.49
C ALA A 170 -9.86 10.97 14.90
N LEU A 171 -10.47 11.41 13.79
CA LEU A 171 -11.51 10.66 13.08
C LEU A 171 -11.03 9.30 12.57
N ASP A 172 -9.78 9.22 12.11
CA ASP A 172 -9.15 7.96 11.70
C ASP A 172 -8.98 6.98 12.88
N GLY A 173 -8.64 7.51 14.06
CA GLY A 173 -8.57 6.75 15.31
C GLY A 173 -9.94 6.23 15.74
N GLU A 174 -10.96 7.08 15.76
CA GLU A 174 -12.34 6.68 16.06
C GLU A 174 -12.85 5.59 15.12
N LEU A 175 -12.52 5.70 13.82
CA LEU A 175 -12.90 4.70 12.82
C LEU A 175 -12.31 3.33 13.12
N LEU A 176 -11.04 3.32 13.50
CA LEU A 176 -10.31 2.11 13.82
C LEU A 176 -10.77 1.50 15.16
N GLU A 177 -11.02 2.32 16.17
CA GLU A 177 -11.58 1.88 17.46
C GLU A 177 -12.95 1.23 17.28
N GLN A 178 -13.81 1.87 16.49
CA GLN A 178 -15.12 1.32 16.17
C GLN A 178 -15.01 -0.03 15.44
N ALA A 179 -14.11 -0.13 14.46
CA ALA A 179 -13.84 -1.38 13.75
C ALA A 179 -13.33 -2.49 14.67
N ARG A 180 -12.42 -2.15 15.61
CA ARG A 180 -11.94 -3.09 16.64
C ARG A 180 -13.05 -3.53 17.59
N GLY A 181 -13.98 -2.64 17.94
CA GLY A 181 -15.14 -2.93 18.79
C GLY A 181 -16.14 -3.91 18.17
N MET A 182 -16.16 -4.02 16.83
CA MET A 182 -17.00 -4.97 16.11
C MET A 182 -16.41 -6.39 16.05
N LEU A 183 -15.14 -6.57 16.40
CA LEU A 183 -14.52 -7.89 16.43
C LEU A 183 -14.96 -8.65 17.68
N ASP A 184 -15.19 -9.95 17.54
CA ASP A 184 -15.25 -10.84 18.70
C ASP A 184 -13.82 -11.23 19.14
N GLU A 185 -13.71 -11.97 20.24
CA GLU A 185 -12.41 -12.35 20.78
C GLU A 185 -11.61 -13.25 19.83
N GLY A 186 -12.30 -14.16 19.13
CA GLY A 186 -11.68 -15.04 18.14
C GLY A 186 -11.11 -14.28 16.95
N ALA A 187 -11.86 -13.31 16.42
CA ALA A 187 -11.41 -12.46 15.32
C ALA A 187 -10.26 -11.55 15.75
N ARG A 188 -10.29 -10.98 16.96
CA ARG A 188 -9.16 -10.22 17.52
C ARG A 188 -7.89 -11.07 17.58
N ALA A 189 -7.98 -12.26 18.18
CA ALA A 189 -6.85 -13.18 18.27
C ALA A 189 -6.33 -13.61 16.88
N ALA A 190 -7.22 -13.74 15.89
CA ALA A 190 -6.83 -14.04 14.52
C ALA A 190 -6.02 -12.91 13.87
N MET A 191 -6.43 -11.64 14.02
CA MET A 191 -5.66 -10.49 13.49
C MET A 191 -4.28 -10.39 14.12
N VAL A 192 -4.19 -10.67 15.42
CA VAL A 192 -2.92 -10.67 16.15
C VAL A 192 -1.98 -11.78 15.66
N ARG A 193 -2.48 -13.01 15.53
CA ARG A 193 -1.70 -14.14 15.02
C ARG A 193 -1.21 -13.90 13.59
N GLU A 194 -2.08 -13.35 12.75
CA GLU A 194 -1.72 -13.00 11.37
C GLU A 194 -0.64 -11.90 11.30
N ALA A 195 -0.73 -10.86 12.15
CA ALA A 195 0.32 -9.86 12.26
C ALA A 195 1.66 -10.46 12.72
N ASP A 196 1.62 -11.39 13.68
CA ASP A 196 2.82 -12.08 14.17
C ASP A 196 3.45 -12.97 13.07
N GLU A 197 2.63 -13.65 12.27
CA GLU A 197 3.09 -14.43 11.11
C GLU A 197 3.77 -13.55 10.06
N GLU A 198 3.19 -12.39 9.71
CA GLU A 198 3.79 -11.45 8.75
C GLU A 198 5.11 -10.85 9.24
N LEU A 199 5.25 -10.61 10.54
CA LEU A 199 6.42 -9.98 11.15
C LEU A 199 7.49 -10.99 11.58
N SER A 200 7.18 -12.29 11.60
CA SER A 200 8.09 -13.36 12.01
C SER A 200 9.48 -13.26 11.36
N PRO A 201 9.62 -13.01 10.03
CA PRO A 201 10.94 -12.88 9.39
C PRO A 201 11.80 -11.74 9.93
N PHE A 202 11.18 -10.70 10.49
CA PHE A 202 11.85 -9.48 10.95
C PHE A 202 12.10 -9.48 12.48
N ARG A 203 11.56 -10.46 13.21
CA ARG A 203 11.59 -10.47 14.69
C ARG A 203 13.01 -10.44 15.27
N ALA A 204 13.94 -11.18 14.67
CA ALA A 204 15.31 -11.30 15.17
C ALA A 204 16.10 -9.99 15.02
N GLY A 205 15.83 -9.20 13.97
CA GLY A 205 16.52 -7.95 13.68
C GLY A 205 15.89 -6.71 14.33
N MET A 206 14.81 -6.86 15.09
CA MET A 206 14.01 -5.74 15.59
C MET A 206 14.06 -5.61 17.13
N PRO A 207 14.31 -4.40 17.68
CA PRO A 207 14.17 -4.14 19.11
C PRO A 207 12.75 -4.45 19.61
N PRO A 208 12.56 -4.90 20.86
CA PRO A 208 11.24 -5.28 21.38
C PRO A 208 10.17 -4.20 21.21
N ASP A 209 10.49 -2.94 21.51
CA ASP A 209 9.53 -1.84 21.39
C ASP A 209 9.16 -1.54 19.93
N ALA A 210 10.12 -1.69 19.01
CA ALA A 210 9.87 -1.55 17.58
C ALA A 210 8.97 -2.68 17.07
N PHE A 211 9.19 -3.91 17.55
CA PHE A 211 8.35 -5.06 17.22
C PHE A 211 6.92 -4.88 17.73
N THR A 212 6.75 -4.41 18.97
CA THR A 212 5.43 -4.10 19.53
C THR A 212 4.70 -3.04 18.69
N ARG A 213 5.38 -1.94 18.32
CA ARG A 213 4.80 -0.92 17.44
C ARG A 213 4.43 -1.47 16.07
N ALA A 214 5.30 -2.26 15.45
CA ALA A 214 5.05 -2.87 14.15
C ALA A 214 3.87 -3.83 14.18
N ARG A 215 3.75 -4.63 15.26
CA ARG A 215 2.63 -5.54 15.49
C ARG A 215 1.31 -4.78 15.63
N HIS A 216 1.27 -3.71 16.42
CA HIS A 216 0.06 -2.87 16.53
C HIS A 216 -0.34 -2.29 15.17
N ALA A 217 0.62 -1.76 14.41
CA ALA A 217 0.36 -1.21 13.08
C ALA A 217 -0.09 -2.27 12.06
N ALA A 218 0.47 -3.48 12.13
CA ALA A 218 0.05 -4.61 11.30
C ALA A 218 -1.38 -5.06 11.63
N VAL A 219 -1.73 -5.18 12.91
CA VAL A 219 -3.11 -5.45 13.35
C VAL A 219 -4.05 -4.38 12.81
N ASP A 220 -3.71 -3.09 12.91
CA ASP A 220 -4.56 -2.01 12.44
C ASP A 220 -4.79 -2.05 10.93
N ARG A 221 -3.75 -2.40 10.17
CA ARG A 221 -3.87 -2.63 8.73
C ARG A 221 -4.83 -3.79 8.44
N LEU A 222 -4.71 -4.92 9.14
CA LEU A 222 -5.56 -6.10 8.95
C LEU A 222 -7.02 -5.81 9.30
N VAL A 223 -7.27 -5.08 10.39
CA VAL A 223 -8.62 -4.63 10.76
C VAL A 223 -9.22 -3.77 9.65
N ARG A 224 -8.46 -2.80 9.13
CA ARG A 224 -8.94 -1.96 8.03
C ARG A 224 -9.25 -2.75 6.78
N GLU A 225 -8.41 -3.71 6.41
CA GLU A 225 -8.63 -4.57 5.26
C GLU A 225 -9.91 -5.40 5.42
N ARG A 226 -10.13 -5.99 6.60
CA ARG A 226 -11.33 -6.79 6.90
C ARG A 226 -12.63 -6.00 6.73
N PHE A 227 -12.63 -4.73 7.13
CA PHE A 227 -13.80 -3.84 7.03
C PHE A 227 -13.79 -2.94 5.78
N ASN A 228 -12.83 -3.13 4.85
CA ASN A 228 -12.63 -2.28 3.67
C ASN A 228 -12.51 -0.78 3.99
N LEU A 229 -11.89 -0.43 5.12
CA LEU A 229 -11.78 0.94 5.60
C LEU A 229 -10.55 1.64 5.01
N PRO A 230 -10.69 2.88 4.50
CA PRO A 230 -9.55 3.67 4.11
C PRO A 230 -8.78 4.22 5.33
N THR A 231 -7.56 4.70 5.09
CA THR A 231 -6.82 5.55 6.04
C THR A 231 -7.21 7.00 5.79
N ILE A 232 -7.82 7.64 6.80
CA ILE A 232 -8.28 9.04 6.75
C ILE A 232 -7.14 9.98 7.13
N SER A 233 -6.26 9.57 8.04
CA SER A 233 -5.12 10.35 8.50
C SER A 233 -4.18 10.72 7.36
N PHE A 234 -3.57 11.91 7.46
CA PHE A 234 -2.61 12.42 6.49
C PHE A 234 -1.25 12.59 7.18
N THR A 235 -0.29 11.75 6.80
CA THR A 235 1.10 11.74 7.30
C THR A 235 2.09 12.14 6.21
#